data_AF-A0AB34L5Y3-F1
#
_entry.id   AF-A0AB34L5Y3-F1
#
_cell.length_a   1.000
_cell.length_b   1.000
_cell.length_c   1.000
_cell.angle_alpha   90.00
_cell.angle_beta   90.00
_cell.angle_gamma   90.00
#
_symmetry.space_group_name_H-M   'P 1'
#
loop_
_entity.id
_entity.type
_entity.pdbx_description
1 polymer ?
#
loop_
_entity_poly.entity_id
_entity_poly.type
_entity_poly.pdbx_seq_one_letter_code
_entity_poly.pdbx_strand_id
1 'polypeptide(L)'
;MTGAFGEVTPEKVLGLSPEELQAFGITFKKVDYIRSAARKIASGEFDIHALRTMSDAEVCAKLSELDGIGVWTAEMLMLHSLQRPDVLSFGDLAVQRGLRMLYHHRKITRPLFEKYRRRYAPYGSVACIYLWAVSAGAVEGLKDYAPNEKNDGRKRKNKGDSRP
;
A
#
# COMPACT_ATOMS: atom_id res chain seq x y z
N MET A 1 -14.07 9.80 21.55
CA MET A 1 -13.62 8.41 21.31
C MET A 1 -12.11 8.21 21.56
N THR A 2 -11.39 9.17 22.17
CA THR A 2 -9.91 9.26 22.11
C THR A 2 -9.23 9.50 23.47
N GLY A 3 -9.86 9.12 24.59
CA GLY A 3 -9.25 9.23 25.93
C GLY A 3 -8.98 7.90 26.64
N ALA A 4 -9.62 6.81 26.20
CA ALA A 4 -9.65 5.56 26.99
C ALA A 4 -8.37 4.71 26.88
N PHE A 5 -7.58 4.87 25.82
CA PHE A 5 -6.44 3.98 25.54
C PHE A 5 -5.08 4.51 26.04
N GLY A 6 -4.98 5.83 26.26
CA GLY A 6 -3.71 6.50 26.55
C GLY A 6 -2.64 6.19 25.50
N GLU A 7 -1.38 6.11 25.92
CA GLU A 7 -0.28 5.64 25.08
C GLU A 7 -0.49 4.17 24.67
N VAL A 8 -0.34 3.84 23.38
CA VAL A 8 -0.47 2.48 22.85
C VAL A 8 0.87 1.77 22.96
N THR A 9 0.98 0.81 23.88
CA THR A 9 2.17 -0.04 24.06
C THR A 9 1.84 -1.52 23.78
N PRO A 10 2.84 -2.35 23.45
CA PRO A 10 2.63 -3.79 23.29
C PRO A 10 1.95 -4.43 24.50
N GLU A 11 2.35 -4.06 25.72
CA GLU A 11 1.85 -4.63 26.98
C GLU A 11 0.36 -4.32 27.18
N LYS A 12 -0.06 -3.09 26.86
CA LYS A 12 -1.48 -2.70 26.94
C LYS A 12 -2.34 -3.44 25.91
N VAL A 13 -1.84 -3.60 24.69
CA VAL A 13 -2.54 -4.37 23.65
C VAL A 13 -2.70 -5.83 24.08
N LEU A 14 -1.71 -6.41 24.76
CA LEU A 14 -1.77 -7.77 25.28
C LEU A 14 -2.67 -7.92 26.50
N GLY A 15 -2.77 -6.87 27.32
CA GLY A 15 -3.64 -6.82 28.50
C GLY A 15 -5.14 -6.78 28.21
N LEU A 16 -5.53 -6.38 26.99
CA LEU A 16 -6.92 -6.44 26.54
C LEU A 16 -7.30 -7.83 26.03
N SER A 17 -8.57 -8.21 26.16
CA SER A 17 -9.10 -9.41 25.52
C SER A 17 -9.29 -9.21 24.01
N PRO A 18 -9.37 -10.30 23.22
CA PRO A 18 -9.72 -10.21 21.81
C PRO A 18 -11.06 -9.50 21.56
N GLU A 19 -12.05 -9.69 22.42
CA GLU A 19 -13.38 -9.10 22.34
C GLU A 19 -13.34 -7.58 22.58
N GLU A 20 -12.53 -7.13 23.53
CA GLU A 20 -12.32 -5.70 23.80
C GLU A 20 -11.65 -5.01 22.60
N LEU A 21 -10.69 -5.68 21.95
CA LEU A 21 -10.07 -5.16 20.73
C LEU A 21 -11.05 -5.15 19.54
N GLN A 22 -11.92 -6.16 19.45
CA GLN A 22 -12.94 -6.23 18.41
C GLN A 22 -14.00 -5.12 18.55
N ALA A 23 -14.32 -4.69 19.77
CA ALA A 23 -15.25 -3.60 20.04
C ALA A 23 -14.85 -2.26 19.38
N PHE A 24 -13.59 -2.10 18.97
CA PHE A 24 -13.12 -0.96 18.17
C PHE A 24 -13.39 -1.11 16.65
N GLY A 25 -14.17 -2.11 16.22
CA GLY A 25 -14.47 -2.37 14.81
C GLY A 25 -13.38 -3.18 14.09
N ILE A 26 -12.48 -3.81 14.83
CA ILE A 26 -11.38 -4.64 14.30
C ILE A 26 -11.90 -6.08 14.11
N THR A 27 -11.63 -6.69 12.97
CA THR A 27 -11.99 -8.11 12.75
C THR A 27 -11.11 -9.02 13.60
N PHE A 28 -11.63 -10.19 14.01
CA PHE A 28 -10.86 -11.17 14.81
C PHE A 28 -9.49 -11.51 14.19
N LYS A 29 -9.44 -11.72 12.87
CA LYS A 29 -8.17 -12.01 12.18
C LYS A 29 -7.15 -10.88 12.33
N LYS A 30 -7.59 -9.62 12.30
CA LYS A 30 -6.72 -8.45 12.51
C LYS A 30 -6.34 -8.31 13.98
N VAL A 31 -7.23 -8.64 14.90
CA VAL A 31 -6.91 -8.73 16.34
C VAL A 31 -5.78 -9.74 16.57
N ASP A 32 -5.85 -10.92 15.95
CA ASP A 32 -4.80 -11.94 16.06
C ASP A 32 -3.45 -11.43 15.56
N TYR A 33 -3.43 -10.76 14.41
CA TYR A 33 -2.21 -10.15 13.85
C TYR A 33 -1.63 -9.08 14.77
N ILE A 34 -2.47 -8.17 15.27
CA ILE A 34 -2.05 -7.09 16.18
C ILE A 34 -1.47 -7.68 17.47
N ARG A 35 -2.14 -8.67 18.08
CA ARG A 35 -1.66 -9.34 19.29
C ARG A 35 -0.39 -10.17 19.03
N SER A 36 -0.27 -10.82 17.87
CA SER A 36 0.94 -11.53 17.45
C SER A 36 2.13 -10.58 17.37
N ALA A 37 1.97 -9.45 16.68
CA ALA A 37 2.99 -8.42 16.61
C ALA A 37 3.34 -7.85 18.00
N ALA A 38 2.34 -7.55 18.84
CA ALA A 38 2.57 -7.05 20.19
C ALA A 38 3.37 -8.06 21.05
N ARG A 39 3.09 -9.36 20.96
CA ARG A 39 3.90 -10.40 21.65
C ARG A 39 5.35 -10.39 21.19
N LYS A 40 5.59 -10.37 19.88
CA LYS A 40 6.96 -10.36 19.31
C LYS A 40 7.74 -9.12 19.72
N ILE A 41 7.08 -7.97 19.83
CA ILE A 41 7.72 -6.73 20.27
C ILE A 41 8.01 -6.78 21.78
N ALA A 42 7.02 -7.16 22.59
CA ALA A 42 7.18 -7.26 24.05
C ALA A 42 8.22 -8.30 24.48
N SER A 43 8.39 -9.38 23.72
CA SER A 43 9.41 -10.40 23.98
C SER A 43 10.82 -10.01 23.50
N GLY A 44 10.94 -8.95 22.70
CA GLY A 44 12.19 -8.55 22.03
C GLY A 44 12.53 -9.37 20.78
N GLU A 45 11.68 -10.31 20.34
CA GLU A 45 11.84 -11.04 19.07
C GLU A 45 11.80 -10.09 17.85
N PHE A 46 11.05 -9.00 17.97
CA PHE A 46 10.92 -7.96 16.95
C PHE A 46 11.26 -6.58 17.51
N ASP A 47 12.45 -6.07 17.19
CA ASP A 47 12.88 -4.73 17.57
C ASP A 47 12.41 -3.68 16.55
N ILE A 48 11.40 -2.88 16.94
CA ILE A 48 10.88 -1.79 16.12
C ILE A 48 11.87 -0.62 15.96
N HIS A 49 12.80 -0.42 16.90
CA HIS A 49 13.76 0.67 16.86
C HIS A 49 14.88 0.37 15.87
N ALA A 50 15.30 -0.90 15.78
CA ALA A 50 16.28 -1.35 14.79
C ALA A 50 15.86 -1.08 13.33
N LEU A 51 14.55 -1.01 13.05
CA LEU A 51 14.04 -0.69 11.70
C LEU A 51 14.51 0.68 11.18
N ARG A 52 14.89 1.61 12.06
CA ARG A 52 15.32 2.96 11.65
C ARG A 52 16.71 2.98 11.02
N THR A 53 17.58 2.04 11.38
CA THR A 53 18.97 1.96 10.90
C THR A 53 19.16 0.97 9.75
N MET A 54 18.17 0.10 9.52
CA MET A 54 18.16 -0.83 8.40
C MET A 54 17.98 -0.13 7.04
N SER A 55 18.42 -0.79 5.97
CA SER A 55 18.10 -0.39 4.60
C SER A 55 16.62 -0.61 4.29
N ASP A 56 16.09 0.10 3.29
CA ASP A 56 14.67 0.01 2.91
C ASP A 56 14.25 -1.43 2.51
N ALA A 57 15.15 -2.18 1.87
CA ALA A 57 14.89 -3.58 1.51
C ALA A 57 14.79 -4.48 2.75
N GLU A 58 15.69 -4.29 3.72
CA GLU A 58 15.69 -5.03 4.98
C GLU A 58 14.46 -4.69 5.82
N VAL A 59 14.07 -3.41 5.92
CA VAL A 59 12.86 -2.99 6.63
C VAL A 59 11.62 -3.66 6.01
N CYS A 60 11.50 -3.64 4.68
CA CYS A 60 10.38 -4.26 3.99
C CYS A 60 10.31 -5.77 4.28
N ALA A 61 11.45 -6.46 4.21
CA ALA A 61 11.54 -7.89 4.50
C ALA A 61 11.16 -8.17 5.96
N LYS A 62 11.74 -7.43 6.91
CA LYS A 62 11.53 -7.60 8.34
C LYS A 62 10.07 -7.36 8.72
N LEU A 63 9.45 -6.28 8.26
CA LEU A 63 8.03 -6.02 8.47
C LEU A 63 7.15 -7.13 7.90
N SER A 64 7.52 -7.72 6.77
CA SER A 64 6.76 -8.80 6.12
C SER A 64 6.86 -10.15 6.84
N GLU A 65 7.70 -10.27 7.88
CA GLU A 65 7.74 -11.45 8.77
C GLU A 65 6.58 -11.43 9.80
N LEU A 66 5.89 -10.31 9.94
CA LEU A 66 4.74 -10.18 10.83
C LEU A 66 3.47 -10.71 10.13
N ASP A 67 2.66 -11.46 10.88
CA ASP A 67 1.42 -12.02 10.36
C ASP A 67 0.50 -10.93 9.83
N GLY A 68 -0.04 -11.13 8.63
CA GLY A 68 -0.95 -10.17 7.98
C GLY A 68 -0.26 -8.96 7.34
N ILE A 69 1.06 -8.84 7.42
CA ILE A 69 1.83 -7.80 6.72
C ILE A 69 2.44 -8.39 5.45
N GLY A 70 1.87 -8.03 4.30
CA GLY A 70 2.50 -8.26 2.99
C GLY A 70 3.37 -7.09 2.56
N VAL A 71 4.09 -7.27 1.44
CA VAL A 71 5.00 -6.25 0.86
C VAL A 71 4.33 -4.87 0.74
N TRP A 72 3.10 -4.80 0.20
CA TRP A 72 2.40 -3.52 0.08
C TRP A 72 2.16 -2.86 1.45
N THR A 73 1.71 -3.61 2.45
CA THR A 73 1.49 -3.07 3.81
C THR A 73 2.80 -2.62 4.45
N ALA A 74 3.89 -3.37 4.25
CA ALA A 74 5.21 -2.98 4.72
C ALA A 74 5.68 -1.67 4.07
N GLU A 75 5.50 -1.51 2.76
CA GLU A 75 5.79 -0.27 2.03
C GLU A 75 4.93 0.90 2.56
N MET A 76 3.65 0.68 2.90
CA MET A 76 2.80 1.71 3.51
C MET A 76 3.31 2.15 4.88
N LEU A 77 3.76 1.20 5.72
CA LEU A 77 4.36 1.51 7.03
C LEU A 77 5.69 2.26 6.87
N MET A 78 6.51 1.87 5.89
CA MET A 78 7.75 2.58 5.58
C MET A 78 7.50 4.03 5.17
N LEU A 79 6.49 4.28 4.33
CA LEU A 79 6.14 5.61 3.84
C LEU A 79 5.52 6.47 4.96
N HIS A 80 4.50 5.97 5.66
CA HIS A 80 3.71 6.78 6.59
C HIS A 80 4.26 6.82 8.03
N SER A 81 4.83 5.72 8.51
CA SER A 81 5.26 5.59 9.91
C SER A 81 6.77 5.83 10.06
N LEU A 82 7.58 5.30 9.14
CA LEU A 82 9.04 5.46 9.17
C LEU A 82 9.55 6.64 8.33
N GLN A 83 8.66 7.28 7.56
CA GLN A 83 8.97 8.45 6.73
C GLN A 83 10.14 8.21 5.76
N ARG A 84 10.26 6.97 5.23
CA ARG A 84 11.27 6.64 4.23
C ARG A 84 11.02 7.47 2.96
N PRO A 85 12.03 8.15 2.39
CA PRO A 85 11.81 9.13 1.33
C PRO A 85 11.56 8.52 -0.07
N ASP A 86 12.01 7.28 -0.30
CA ASP A 86 12.04 6.68 -1.64
C ASP A 86 11.17 5.42 -1.80
N VAL A 87 9.94 5.45 -1.27
CA VAL A 87 9.00 4.33 -1.34
C VAL A 87 7.98 4.56 -2.46
N LEU A 88 7.98 3.66 -3.45
CA LEU A 88 6.96 3.59 -4.50
C LEU A 88 6.54 2.14 -4.70
N SER A 89 5.28 1.82 -4.36
CA SER A 89 4.77 0.45 -4.37
C SER A 89 4.16 0.07 -5.71
N PHE A 90 4.61 -1.05 -6.29
CA PHE A 90 3.98 -1.61 -7.50
C PHE A 90 2.62 -2.25 -7.18
N GLY A 91 2.44 -2.79 -5.97
CA GLY A 91 1.20 -3.43 -5.54
C GLY A 91 0.04 -2.44 -5.33
N ASP A 92 0.34 -1.14 -5.28
CA ASP A 92 -0.65 -0.11 -5.03
C ASP A 92 -1.46 0.23 -6.28
N LEU A 93 -2.76 -0.12 -6.25
CA LEU A 93 -3.67 0.09 -7.37
C LEU A 93 -3.90 1.58 -7.68
N ALA A 94 -3.85 2.44 -6.66
CA ALA A 94 -4.04 3.87 -6.81
C ALA A 94 -2.79 4.52 -7.43
N VAL A 95 -1.58 4.11 -7.05
CA VAL A 95 -0.33 4.49 -7.73
C VAL A 95 -0.35 4.04 -9.19
N GLN A 96 -0.73 2.78 -9.46
CA GLN A 96 -0.85 2.29 -10.84
C GLN A 96 -1.87 3.12 -11.63
N ARG A 97 -3.02 3.45 -11.04
CA ARG A 97 -4.03 4.32 -11.65
C ARG A 97 -3.48 5.73 -11.91
N GLY A 98 -2.80 6.34 -10.93
CA GLY A 98 -2.18 7.65 -11.07
C GLY A 98 -1.17 7.69 -12.23
N LEU A 99 -0.35 6.64 -12.37
CA LEU A 99 0.59 6.52 -13.49
C LEU A 99 -0.11 6.36 -14.84
N ARG A 100 -1.22 5.61 -14.91
CA ARG A 100 -2.03 5.51 -16.14
C ARG A 100 -2.64 6.84 -16.52
N MET A 101 -3.17 7.58 -15.55
CA MET A 101 -3.77 8.89 -15.74
C MET A 101 -2.74 9.93 -16.19
N LEU A 102 -1.61 10.00 -15.50
CA LEU A 102 -0.58 11.03 -15.73
C LEU A 102 0.18 10.83 -17.04
N TYR A 103 0.44 9.57 -17.44
CA TYR A 103 1.25 9.25 -18.63
C TYR A 103 0.47 8.56 -19.74
N HIS A 104 -0.87 8.56 -19.64
CA HIS A 104 -1.78 8.01 -20.66
C HIS A 104 -1.56 6.52 -21.00
N HIS A 105 -1.10 5.73 -20.02
CA HIS A 105 -0.90 4.29 -20.21
C HIS A 105 -2.19 3.51 -20.05
N ARG A 106 -2.42 2.53 -20.94
CA ARG A 106 -3.52 1.58 -20.76
C ARG A 106 -3.25 0.56 -19.65
N LYS A 107 -1.99 0.24 -19.37
CA LYS A 107 -1.55 -0.71 -18.34
C LYS A 107 -0.18 -0.34 -17.81
N ILE A 108 0.05 -0.50 -16.51
CA ILE A 108 1.37 -0.38 -15.90
C ILE A 108 1.96 -1.78 -15.74
N THR A 109 2.98 -2.09 -16.54
CA THR A 109 3.73 -3.34 -16.42
C THR A 109 4.88 -3.17 -15.45
N ARG A 110 5.45 -4.28 -14.93
CA ARG A 110 6.60 -4.22 -14.01
C ARG A 110 7.81 -3.47 -14.61
N PRO A 111 8.22 -3.70 -15.88
CA PRO A 111 9.32 -2.93 -16.49
C PRO A 111 9.01 -1.43 -16.62
N LEU A 112 7.76 -1.09 -16.95
CA LEU A 112 7.33 0.30 -17.08
C LEU A 112 7.29 1.00 -15.71
N PHE A 113 6.77 0.32 -14.69
CA PHE A 113 6.80 0.81 -13.31
C PHE A 113 8.24 1.09 -12.86
N GLU A 114 9.17 0.18 -13.14
CA GLU A 114 10.56 0.33 -12.75
C GLU A 114 11.23 1.55 -13.41
N LYS A 115 10.83 1.91 -14.63
CA LYS A 115 11.23 3.18 -15.25
C LYS A 115 10.77 4.39 -14.44
N TYR A 116 9.55 4.37 -13.91
CA TYR A 116 9.01 5.46 -13.09
C TYR A 116 9.61 5.48 -11.69
N ARG A 117 9.84 4.32 -11.07
CA ARG A 117 10.58 4.21 -9.81
C ARG A 117 11.94 4.90 -9.91
N ARG A 118 12.74 4.56 -10.94
CA ARG A 118 14.03 5.24 -11.19
C ARG A 118 13.89 6.75 -11.48
N ARG A 119 12.80 7.16 -12.12
CA ARG A 119 12.55 8.59 -12.42
C ARG A 119 12.24 9.40 -11.17
N TYR A 120 11.56 8.80 -10.19
CA TYR A 120 11.14 9.49 -8.98
C TYR A 120 12.15 9.39 -7.84
N ALA A 121 13.11 8.47 -7.93
CA ALA A 121 14.21 8.39 -6.98
C ALA A 121 15.01 9.71 -6.90
N PRO A 122 15.43 10.15 -5.70
CA PRO A 122 15.29 9.48 -4.40
C PRO A 122 14.01 9.88 -3.61
N TYR A 123 12.99 10.40 -4.29
CA TYR A 123 11.77 10.95 -3.70
C TYR A 123 10.50 10.18 -4.12
N GLY A 124 10.60 8.86 -4.26
CA GLY A 124 9.49 7.98 -4.59
C GLY A 124 8.26 8.18 -3.69
N SER A 125 8.45 8.44 -2.40
CA SER A 125 7.35 8.66 -1.45
C SER A 125 6.57 9.93 -1.74
N VAL A 126 7.26 11.01 -2.12
CA VAL A 126 6.60 12.26 -2.53
C VAL A 126 5.83 12.04 -3.83
N ALA A 127 6.44 11.37 -4.81
CA ALA A 127 5.75 11.02 -6.05
C ALA A 127 4.50 10.15 -5.78
N CYS A 128 4.58 9.19 -4.86
CA CYS A 128 3.46 8.35 -4.43
C CYS A 128 2.26 9.19 -3.96
N ILE A 129 2.50 10.17 -3.08
CA ILE A 129 1.46 11.07 -2.57
C ILE A 129 0.74 11.82 -3.71
N TYR A 130 1.50 12.37 -4.66
CA TYR A 130 0.89 13.04 -5.82
C TYR A 130 0.17 12.08 -6.76
N LEU A 131 0.67 10.87 -6.95
CA LEU A 131 -0.01 9.85 -7.76
C LEU A 131 -1.33 9.41 -7.13
N TRP A 132 -1.40 9.32 -5.80
CA TRP A 132 -2.66 9.11 -5.09
C TRP A 132 -3.64 10.26 -5.33
N ALA A 133 -3.19 11.52 -5.19
CA ALA A 133 -4.03 12.68 -5.47
C ALA A 133 -4.57 12.68 -6.91
N VAL A 134 -3.71 12.39 -7.89
CA VAL A 134 -4.11 12.23 -9.30
C VAL A 134 -5.15 11.11 -9.44
N SER A 135 -4.91 9.95 -8.82
CA SER A 135 -5.84 8.81 -8.88
C SER A 135 -7.20 9.10 -8.26
N ALA A 136 -7.24 10.00 -7.27
CA ALA A 136 -8.44 10.48 -6.61
C ALA A 136 -9.15 11.61 -7.37
N GLY A 137 -8.60 12.10 -8.49
CA GLY A 137 -9.20 13.14 -9.31
C GLY A 137 -8.88 14.57 -8.88
N ALA A 138 -7.80 14.79 -8.13
CA ALA A 138 -7.38 16.12 -7.69
C ALA A 138 -6.93 17.05 -8.84
N VAL A 139 -6.70 16.50 -10.04
CA VAL A 139 -6.29 17.26 -11.23
C VAL A 139 -7.37 17.12 -12.30
N GLU A 140 -7.97 18.25 -12.67
CA GLU A 140 -9.00 18.31 -13.70
C GLU A 140 -8.44 17.88 -15.07
N GLY A 141 -9.29 17.23 -15.88
CA GLY A 141 -8.94 16.79 -17.24
C GLY A 141 -8.16 15.47 -17.32
N LEU A 142 -7.58 14.97 -16.22
CA LEU A 142 -6.98 13.65 -16.19
C LEU A 142 -8.04 12.55 -16.08
N LYS A 143 -7.89 11.49 -16.88
CA LYS A 143 -8.77 10.32 -16.88
C LYS A 143 -7.98 9.02 -16.85
N ASP A 144 -8.56 7.94 -16.35
CA ASP A 144 -7.92 6.63 -16.40
C ASP A 144 -8.05 6.02 -17.81
N TYR A 145 -6.93 5.52 -18.33
CA TYR A 145 -6.82 4.92 -19.67
C TYR A 145 -6.90 3.38 -19.64
N ALA A 146 -7.19 2.78 -18.48
CA ALA A 146 -7.47 1.35 -18.38
C ALA A 146 -8.53 0.90 -19.41
N PRO A 147 -8.35 -0.26 -20.08
CA PRO A 147 -9.35 -0.79 -21.01
C PRO A 147 -10.69 -1.01 -20.31
N ASN A 148 -11.78 -0.60 -20.94
CA ASN A 148 -13.13 -0.83 -20.44
C ASN A 148 -13.72 -2.03 -21.22
N GLU A 149 -13.96 -3.16 -20.56
CA GLU A 149 -14.39 -4.42 -21.20
C GLU A 149 -15.66 -4.24 -22.06
N LYS A 150 -16.55 -3.32 -21.65
CA LYS A 150 -17.80 -3.02 -22.37
C LYS A 150 -17.58 -2.35 -23.73
N ASN A 151 -16.48 -1.63 -23.96
CA ASN A 151 -16.21 -0.88 -25.20
C ASN A 151 -15.35 -1.66 -26.20
N ASP A 152 -14.41 -2.49 -25.74
CA ASP A 152 -13.54 -3.27 -26.65
C ASP A 152 -14.29 -4.47 -27.27
N GLY A 153 -15.30 -5.04 -26.59
CA GLY A 153 -16.17 -6.09 -27.15
C GLY A 153 -17.05 -5.60 -28.32
N ARG A 154 -17.58 -4.36 -28.24
CA ARG A 154 -18.35 -3.74 -29.32
C ARG A 154 -17.51 -3.47 -30.57
N LYS A 155 -16.26 -3.01 -30.41
CA LYS A 155 -15.33 -2.81 -31.53
C LYS A 155 -14.91 -4.10 -32.23
N ARG A 156 -14.83 -5.22 -31.49
CA ARG A 156 -14.52 -6.54 -32.07
C ARG A 156 -15.67 -7.13 -32.89
N LYS A 157 -16.92 -7.00 -32.44
CA LYS A 157 -18.10 -7.46 -33.21
C LYS A 157 -18.26 -6.71 -34.53
N ASN A 158 -18.07 -5.39 -34.56
CA ASN A 158 -18.23 -4.59 -35.78
C ASN A 158 -17.13 -4.78 -36.85
N LYS A 159 -16.03 -5.48 -36.53
CA LYS A 159 -14.96 -5.80 -37.51
C LYS A 159 -15.07 -7.21 -38.11
N GLY A 160 -15.98 -8.05 -37.58
CA GLY A 160 -16.19 -9.41 -38.06
C GLY A 160 -17.19 -9.53 -39.21
N ASP A 161 -17.96 -8.47 -39.48
CA ASP A 161 -19.14 -8.51 -40.38
C ASP A 161 -18.91 -7.75 -41.70
N SER A 162 -17.65 -7.54 -42.05
CA SER A 162 -17.25 -6.88 -43.30
C SER A 162 -16.13 -7.66 -43.97
N ARG A 163 -16.49 -8.80 -44.56
CA ARG A 163 -15.81 -9.35 -45.73
C ARG A 163 -16.87 -9.74 -46.77
N PRO A 164 -16.62 -9.46 -48.06
CA PRO A 164 -17.56 -9.72 -49.15
C PRO A 164 -17.76 -11.22 -49.39
#